data_AF-A0A8T7H2X9-F1
#
_entry.id   AF-A0A8T7H2X9-F1
#
_cell.length_a   1.000
_cell.length_b   1.000
_cell.length_c   1.000
_cell.angle_alpha   90.00
_cell.angle_beta   90.00
_cell.angle_gamma   90.00
#
_symmetry.space_group_name_H-M   'P 1'
#
loop_
_entity.id
_entity.type
_entity.pdbx_description
1 polymer ?
#
loop_
_entity_poly.entity_id
_entity_poly.type
_entity_poly.pdbx_seq_one_letter_code
_entity_poly.pdbx_strand_id
1 'polypeptide(L)'
;MVSIDSIEARAREMLRSKELDKMEVYYLVETLFTELGEAIGSKQSKEAAKRGAWNVELLDDAVDSIVDALGGSYAVLDLWESAWELRVGNGDAAATLEKLINVIDLVRRKRIGKGARPRNSRRR
;
A
#
# COMPACT_ATOMS: atom_id res chain seq x y z
N MET A 1 -1.11 2.46 -14.00
CA MET A 1 -0.20 1.77 -13.07
C MET A 1 0.74 2.81 -12.50
N VAL A 2 0.45 3.23 -11.27
CA VAL A 2 1.28 4.17 -10.51
C VAL A 2 2.37 3.35 -9.84
N SER A 3 3.64 3.69 -10.04
CA SER A 3 4.71 2.90 -9.42
C SER A 3 4.79 3.16 -7.91
N ILE A 4 5.14 2.13 -7.13
CA ILE A 4 5.43 2.25 -5.68
C ILE A 4 6.47 3.36 -5.41
N ASP A 5 7.45 3.53 -6.30
CA ASP A 5 8.46 4.58 -6.20
C ASP A 5 7.85 5.98 -6.35
N SER A 6 6.84 6.14 -7.19
CA SER A 6 6.09 7.41 -7.34
C SER A 6 5.23 7.72 -6.11
N ILE A 7 4.62 6.69 -5.50
CA ILE A 7 3.86 6.83 -4.25
C ILE A 7 4.78 7.31 -3.13
N GLU A 8 5.96 6.70 -2.97
CA GLU A 8 6.95 7.11 -1.97
C GLU A 8 7.45 8.54 -2.21
N ALA A 9 7.77 8.88 -3.47
CA ALA A 9 8.23 10.23 -3.82
C ALA A 9 7.18 11.28 -3.45
N ARG A 10 5.89 11.00 -3.76
CA ARG A 10 4.77 11.88 -3.38
C ARG A 10 4.63 11.99 -1.87
N ALA A 11 4.70 10.88 -1.15
CA ALA A 11 4.62 10.88 0.31
C ALA A 11 5.72 11.74 0.97
N ARG A 12 6.96 11.59 0.48
CA ARG A 12 8.09 12.39 0.95
C ARG A 12 7.95 13.86 0.60
N GLU A 13 7.35 14.19 -0.54
CA GLU A 13 7.03 15.56 -0.92
C GLU A 13 5.98 16.17 0.01
N MET A 14 4.90 15.45 0.28
CA MET A 14 3.85 15.88 1.20
C MET A 14 4.39 16.15 2.61
N LEU A 15 5.27 15.29 3.14
CA LEU A 15 5.93 15.50 4.44
C LEU A 15 6.76 16.80 4.52
N ARG A 16 7.16 17.39 3.40
CA ARG A 16 7.86 18.69 3.37
C ARG A 16 6.90 19.88 3.26
N SER A 17 5.62 19.64 3.02
CA SER A 17 4.58 20.66 2.96
C SER A 17 4.26 21.21 4.35
N LYS A 18 3.84 22.48 4.41
CA LYS A 18 3.35 23.10 5.66
C LYS A 18 1.92 22.70 5.99
N GLU A 19 1.14 22.33 4.98
CA GLU A 19 -0.24 21.91 5.11
C GLU A 19 -0.43 20.55 4.43
N LEU A 20 -1.04 19.63 5.16
CA LEU A 20 -1.33 18.26 4.70
C LEU A 20 -2.84 18.09 4.56
N ASP A 21 -3.29 17.81 3.34
CA ASP A 21 -4.67 17.42 3.10
C ASP A 21 -4.87 15.95 3.52
N LYS A 22 -5.75 15.73 4.51
CA LYS A 22 -6.03 14.39 5.04
C LYS A 22 -6.62 13.45 3.99
N MET A 23 -7.48 13.96 3.10
CA MET A 23 -8.10 13.17 2.04
C MET A 23 -7.10 12.82 0.96
N GLU A 24 -6.19 13.73 0.63
CA GLU A 24 -5.09 13.44 -0.29
C GLU A 24 -4.18 12.32 0.26
N VAL A 25 -3.82 12.38 1.55
CA VAL A 25 -3.04 11.31 2.18
C VAL A 25 -3.81 9.99 2.18
N TYR A 26 -5.10 10.00 2.50
CA TYR A 26 -5.95 8.81 2.44
C TYR A 26 -5.94 8.19 1.03
N TYR A 27 -6.13 8.97 -0.04
CA TYR A 27 -6.12 8.46 -1.41
C TYR A 27 -4.75 7.93 -1.83
N LEU A 28 -3.66 8.50 -1.32
CA LEU A 28 -2.32 7.98 -1.56
C LEU A 28 -2.14 6.59 -0.93
N VAL A 29 -2.66 6.37 0.28
CA VAL A 29 -2.68 5.05 0.92
C VAL A 29 -3.56 4.08 0.13
N GLU A 30 -4.78 4.50 -0.27
CA GLU A 30 -5.68 3.70 -1.11
C GLU A 30 -4.98 3.21 -2.39
N THR A 31 -4.26 4.11 -3.06
CA THR A 31 -3.48 3.80 -4.27
C THR A 31 -2.40 2.74 -4.00
N LEU A 32 -1.72 2.79 -2.86
CA LEU A 32 -0.74 1.77 -2.47
C LEU A 32 -1.42 0.39 -2.33
N PHE A 33 -2.54 0.31 -1.62
CA PHE A 33 -3.24 -0.96 -1.40
C PHE A 33 -3.78 -1.56 -2.70
N THR A 34 -4.29 -0.74 -3.62
CA THR A 34 -4.65 -1.16 -4.98
C THR A 34 -3.46 -1.78 -5.72
N GLU A 35 -2.33 -1.07 -5.81
CA GLU A 35 -1.14 -1.53 -6.52
C GLU A 35 -0.56 -2.81 -5.89
N LEU A 36 -0.59 -2.93 -4.55
CA LEU A 36 -0.16 -4.14 -3.85
C LEU A 36 -1.11 -5.32 -4.11
N GLY A 37 -2.42 -5.10 -4.06
CA GLY A 37 -3.44 -6.12 -4.34
C GLY A 37 -3.33 -6.67 -5.76
N GLU A 38 -3.04 -5.80 -6.73
CA GLU A 38 -2.74 -6.18 -8.12
C GLU A 38 -1.40 -6.93 -8.22
N ALA A 39 -0.35 -6.45 -7.56
CA ALA A 39 0.99 -7.06 -7.60
C ALA A 39 1.02 -8.48 -7.02
N ILE A 40 0.21 -8.77 -6.00
CA ILE A 40 0.08 -10.13 -5.42
C ILE A 40 -0.98 -10.98 -6.14
N GLY A 41 -1.74 -10.41 -7.08
CA GLY A 41 -2.81 -11.10 -7.79
C GLY A 41 -3.95 -11.57 -6.89
N SER A 42 -4.32 -10.76 -5.89
CA SER A 42 -5.37 -11.08 -4.91
C SER A 42 -6.72 -11.40 -5.58
N LYS A 43 -7.61 -12.10 -4.86
CA LYS A 43 -8.97 -12.36 -5.37
C LYS A 43 -9.73 -11.05 -5.60
N GLN A 44 -9.50 -10.07 -4.74
CA GLN A 44 -10.10 -8.76 -4.73
C GLN A 44 -9.67 -7.93 -5.93
N SER A 45 -8.40 -7.99 -6.35
CA SER A 45 -7.95 -7.31 -7.58
C SER A 45 -8.62 -7.89 -8.83
N LYS A 46 -8.83 -9.21 -8.89
CA LYS A 46 -9.59 -9.85 -9.97
C LYS A 46 -11.06 -9.44 -9.97
N GLU A 47 -11.66 -9.27 -8.80
CA GLU A 47 -13.05 -8.80 -8.67
C GLU A 47 -13.18 -7.32 -9.06
N ALA A 48 -12.26 -6.46 -8.62
CA ALA A 48 -12.18 -5.06 -9.02
C ALA A 48 -12.05 -4.92 -10.54
N ALA A 49 -11.20 -5.73 -11.18
CA ALA A 49 -11.05 -5.76 -12.63
C ALA A 49 -12.34 -6.14 -13.37
N LYS A 50 -13.14 -7.06 -12.82
CA LYS A 50 -14.46 -7.43 -13.40
C LYS A 50 -15.49 -6.32 -13.25
N ARG A 51 -15.48 -5.61 -12.11
CA ARG A 51 -16.41 -4.51 -11.82
C ARG A 51 -16.00 -3.20 -12.49
N GLY A 52 -14.75 -3.09 -12.92
CA GLY A 52 -14.17 -1.88 -13.54
C GLY A 52 -13.66 -0.84 -12.53
N ALA A 53 -13.74 -1.11 -11.23
CA ALA A 53 -13.28 -0.21 -10.19
C ALA A 53 -12.99 -0.95 -8.87
N TRP A 54 -12.06 -0.41 -8.08
CA TRP A 54 -11.92 -0.72 -6.67
C TRP A 54 -13.01 -0.02 -5.85
N ASN A 55 -13.44 -0.66 -4.77
CA ASN A 55 -14.27 -0.03 -3.75
C ASN A 55 -13.67 -0.31 -2.37
N VAL A 56 -14.17 0.37 -1.34
CA VAL A 56 -13.61 0.28 0.01
C VAL A 56 -13.70 -1.12 0.61
N GLU A 57 -14.78 -1.86 0.34
CA GLU A 57 -14.97 -3.24 0.85
C GLU A 57 -13.94 -4.19 0.24
N LEU A 58 -13.69 -4.07 -1.07
CA LEU A 58 -12.66 -4.86 -1.77
C LEU A 58 -11.26 -4.52 -1.29
N LEU A 59 -11.00 -3.27 -0.92
CA LEU A 59 -9.73 -2.85 -0.35
C LEU A 59 -9.54 -3.43 1.04
N ASP A 60 -10.55 -3.35 1.90
CA ASP A 60 -10.53 -3.92 3.25
C ASP A 60 -10.22 -5.42 3.21
N ASP A 61 -10.94 -6.17 2.37
CA ASP A 61 -10.67 -7.59 2.12
C ASP A 61 -9.28 -7.86 1.51
N ALA A 62 -8.73 -6.91 0.72
CA ALA A 62 -7.41 -7.05 0.11
C ALA A 62 -6.28 -6.82 1.11
N VAL A 63 -6.50 -6.01 2.16
CA VAL A 63 -5.54 -5.74 3.22
C VAL A 63 -5.08 -7.05 3.86
N ASP A 64 -6.00 -7.95 4.18
CA ASP A 64 -5.67 -9.27 4.74
C ASP A 64 -4.74 -10.08 3.82
N SER A 65 -5.04 -10.10 2.52
CA SER A 65 -4.19 -10.79 1.53
C SER A 65 -2.80 -10.17 1.43
N ILE A 66 -2.70 -8.85 1.59
CA ILE A 66 -1.43 -8.11 1.57
C ILE A 66 -0.63 -8.37 2.86
N VAL A 67 -1.31 -8.42 4.02
CA VAL A 67 -0.72 -8.80 5.30
C VAL A 67 -0.10 -10.19 5.20
N ASP A 68 -0.85 -11.17 4.69
CA ASP A 68 -0.37 -12.53 4.48
C ASP A 68 0.83 -12.58 3.54
N ALA A 69 0.76 -11.88 2.41
CA ALA A 69 1.86 -11.82 1.43
C ALA A 69 3.13 -11.18 2.01
N LEU A 70 2.99 -10.26 2.97
CA LEU A 70 4.10 -9.62 3.67
C LEU A 70 4.55 -10.38 4.93
N GLY A 71 3.96 -11.54 5.21
CA GLY A 71 4.32 -12.43 6.31
C GLY A 71 3.71 -12.02 7.65
N GLY A 72 2.45 -11.60 7.66
CA GLY A 72 1.70 -11.28 8.88
C GLY A 72 2.10 -9.95 9.52
N SER A 73 2.56 -8.98 8.73
CA SER A 73 3.11 -7.75 9.28
C SER A 73 2.03 -6.79 9.78
N TYR A 74 2.00 -6.56 11.09
CA TYR A 74 1.11 -5.58 11.74
C TYR A 74 1.22 -4.17 11.15
N ALA A 75 2.38 -3.78 10.61
CA ALA A 75 2.57 -2.46 9.98
C ALA A 75 1.59 -2.16 8.83
N VAL A 76 1.10 -3.19 8.14
CA VAL A 76 0.12 -3.03 7.05
C VAL A 76 -1.26 -2.70 7.61
N LEU A 77 -1.68 -3.40 8.67
CA LEU A 77 -2.94 -3.15 9.37
C LEU A 77 -2.95 -1.77 10.02
N ASP A 78 -1.87 -1.43 10.72
CA ASP A 78 -1.69 -0.12 11.37
C ASP A 78 -1.75 1.04 10.36
N LEU A 79 -1.18 0.85 9.17
CA LEU A 79 -1.30 1.83 8.09
C LEU A 79 -2.76 1.97 7.61
N TRP A 80 -3.45 0.86 7.37
CA TRP A 80 -4.83 0.88 6.90
C TRP A 80 -5.78 1.53 7.92
N GLU A 81 -5.63 1.20 9.20
CA GLU A 81 -6.36 1.82 10.30
C GLU A 81 -6.11 3.33 10.35
N SER A 82 -4.85 3.77 10.25
CA SER A 82 -4.50 5.19 10.24
C SER A 82 -5.09 5.93 9.03
N ALA A 83 -5.18 5.28 7.88
CA ALA A 83 -5.85 5.84 6.71
C ALA A 83 -7.36 5.96 6.94
N TRP A 84 -7.99 4.99 7.59
CA TRP A 84 -9.39 5.08 7.98
C TRP A 84 -9.65 6.25 8.94
N GLU A 85 -8.77 6.46 9.91
CA GLU A 85 -8.84 7.60 10.83
C GLU A 85 -8.78 8.95 10.07
N LEU A 86 -7.96 9.06 9.03
CA LEU A 86 -7.92 10.24 8.17
C LEU A 86 -9.26 10.46 7.46
N ARG A 87 -9.84 9.40 6.90
CA ARG A 87 -11.12 9.46 6.18
C ARG A 87 -12.28 9.91 7.07
N VAL A 88 -12.30 9.50 8.34
CA VAL A 88 -13.33 9.91 9.30
C VAL A 88 -13.02 11.24 10.01
N GLY A 89 -11.89 11.87 9.70
CA GLY A 89 -11.52 13.21 10.15
C GLY A 89 -10.63 13.27 11.40
N ASN A 90 -10.36 12.14 12.06
CA ASN A 90 -9.65 12.08 13.34
C ASN A 90 -8.14 11.80 13.23
N GLY A 91 -7.66 11.36 12.06
CA GLY A 91 -6.28 10.91 11.89
C GLY A 91 -5.23 12.03 11.77
N ASP A 92 -3.98 11.64 11.96
CA ASP A 92 -2.77 12.46 11.75
C ASP A 92 -2.14 12.15 10.38
N ALA A 93 -2.18 13.13 9.48
CA ALA A 93 -1.69 12.98 8.10
C ALA A 93 -0.18 12.72 8.04
N ALA A 94 0.62 13.34 8.91
CA ALA A 94 2.07 13.18 8.89
C ALA A 94 2.45 11.79 9.39
N ALA A 95 1.85 11.35 10.50
CA ALA A 95 2.07 10.00 11.05
C ALA A 95 1.68 8.91 10.03
N THR A 96 0.55 9.07 9.34
CA THR A 96 0.13 8.12 8.30
C THR A 96 1.11 8.07 7.12
N LEU A 97 1.67 9.21 6.70
CA LEU A 97 2.70 9.24 5.65
C LEU A 97 3.99 8.52 6.07
N GLU A 98 4.41 8.64 7.33
CA GLU A 98 5.56 7.89 7.85
C GLU A 98 5.28 6.38 7.86
N LYS A 99 4.10 5.96 8.31
CA LYS A 99 3.66 4.55 8.25
C LYS A 99 3.62 4.02 6.81
N LEU A 100 3.14 4.83 5.85
CA LEU A 100 3.13 4.50 4.43
C LEU A 100 4.54 4.21 3.92
N ILE A 101 5.51 5.09 4.21
CA ILE A 101 6.92 4.90 3.81
C ILE A 101 7.49 3.62 4.43
N ASN A 102 7.20 3.34 5.70
CA ASN A 102 7.64 2.12 6.38
C ASN A 102 7.08 0.84 5.71
N VAL A 103 5.82 0.85 5.29
CA VAL A 103 5.21 -0.26 4.54
C VAL A 103 5.85 -0.41 3.16
N ILE A 104 6.14 0.68 2.45
CA ILE A 104 6.85 0.63 1.17
C ILE A 104 8.24 -0.03 1.33
N ASP A 105 8.97 0.33 2.38
CA ASP A 105 10.27 -0.29 2.67
C ASP A 105 10.15 -1.77 3.06
N LEU A 106 9.07 -2.16 3.74
CA LEU A 106 8.75 -3.56 4.00
C LEU A 106 8.48 -4.32 2.69
N VAL A 107 7.65 -3.77 1.81
CA VAL A 107 7.32 -4.34 0.48
C VAL A 107 8.59 -4.59 -0.33
N ARG A 108 9.51 -3.62 -0.35
CA ARG A 108 10.82 -3.75 -1.03
C ARG A 108 11.69 -4.85 -0.43
N ARG A 109 11.73 -4.96 0.90
CA ARG A 109 12.48 -6.03 1.61
C ARG A 109 11.92 -7.41 1.28
N LYS A 110 10.59 -7.54 1.20
CA LYS A 110 9.89 -8.78 0.86
C LYS A 110 9.84 -9.08 -0.65
N ARG A 111 10.25 -8.11 -1.48
CA ARG A 111 10.30 -8.19 -2.96
C ARG A 111 8.94 -8.42 -3.62
N ILE A 112 7.85 -7.99 -2.99
CA ILE A 112 6.55 -7.96 -3.66
C ILE A 112 6.63 -6.93 -4.81
N GLY A 113 6.12 -7.29 -5.99
CA GLY A 113 6.13 -6.43 -7.17
C GLY A 113 7.43 -6.41 -8.00
N LYS A 114 8.52 -7.06 -7.55
CA LYS A 114 9.66 -7.37 -8.42
C LYS A 114 9.55 -8.83 -8.83
N GLY A 115 9.13 -9.07 -10.07
CA GLY A 115 9.13 -10.40 -10.69
C GLY A 115 10.36 -11.19 -10.23
N ALA A 116 10.11 -12.34 -9.60
CA ALA A 116 11.12 -13.16 -8.97
C ALA A 116 12.34 -13.28 -9.90
N ARG A 117 13.47 -12.64 -9.57
CA ARG A 117 14.72 -12.92 -10.28
C ARG A 117 14.96 -14.42 -10.15
N PRO A 118 15.17 -15.17 -11.26
CA PRO A 118 15.50 -16.57 -11.16
C PRO A 118 16.73 -16.68 -10.26
N ARG A 119 16.57 -17.43 -9.17
CA ARG A 119 17.65 -17.75 -8.26
C ARG A 119 18.58 -18.63 -9.08
N ASN A 120 19.58 -18.00 -9.70
CA ASN A 120 20.56 -18.70 -10.52
C ASN A 120 21.26 -19.71 -9.61
N SER A 121 20.87 -20.97 -9.74
CA SER A 121 21.48 -22.11 -9.11
C SER A 121 22.87 -22.26 -9.68
N ARG A 122 23.83 -21.53 -9.11
CA ARG A 122 25.24 -21.87 -9.29
C ARG A 122 25.49 -23.17 -8.54
N ARG A 123 25.32 -24.27 -9.29
CA ARG A 123 26.15 -25.45 -9.19
C ARG A 123 27.60 -25.01 -8.96
N ARG A 124 28.19 -25.43 -7.85
CA ARG A 124 29.44 -26.18 -7.80
C ARG A 124 29.64 -26.71 -6.39
#